data_AF-A0A0N8W8N4-F1
#
_entry.id   AF-A0A0N8W8N4-F1
#
_cell.length_a   1.000
_cell.length_b   1.000
_cell.length_c   1.000
_cell.angle_alpha   90.00
_cell.angle_beta   90.00
_cell.angle_gamma   90.00
#
_symmetry.space_group_name_H-M   'P 1'
#
loop_
_entity.id
_entity.type
_entity.pdbx_description
1 polymer ?
#
loop_
_entity_poly.entity_id
_entity_poly.type
_entity_poly.pdbx_seq_one_letter_code
_entity_poly.pdbx_strand_id
1 'polypeptide(L)'
;MVKGYDKFKLTFQKYADQFILIGGTACDYQMEDVGLEFRATKDLDIVLIVEALTPQFVKTFWDFIKKGGYSQRERSSGKKEFFRFLKPNDESHPFMIELFARKSNLIEVPEDIIIAPIPTSDEVSSLSAILLDDNYYDFVKEHRNIRDGIPMVDTECLILLKANAWMNLSERKNRGEKVKGRDIKKHKCDIIRLYQLLPAGGSIELPNALLNDMNNFMVKYEQESNLNPSQFGVNLSKENFLKRLKNYFHLVKQE
;
A
#
# COMPACT_ATOMS: atom_id res chain seq x y z
N MET A 1 -4.31 13.08 8.35
CA MET A 1 -2.97 13.24 7.72
C MET A 1 -1.82 12.68 8.56
N VAL A 2 -0.83 12.07 7.89
CA VAL A 2 0.39 11.50 8.49
C VAL A 2 1.39 12.58 8.89
N LYS A 3 1.98 12.47 10.10
CA LYS A 3 3.05 13.37 10.56
C LYS A 3 4.22 13.36 9.56
N GLY A 4 4.67 14.54 9.14
CA GLY A 4 5.77 14.69 8.19
C GLY A 4 5.40 14.54 6.71
N TYR A 5 4.12 14.32 6.39
CA TYR A 5 3.64 14.31 5.00
C TYR A 5 3.91 15.63 4.28
N ASP A 6 3.64 16.79 4.91
CA ASP A 6 3.87 18.09 4.26
C ASP A 6 5.34 18.31 3.90
N LYS A 7 6.26 17.88 4.78
CA LYS A 7 7.71 17.94 4.53
C LYS A 7 8.10 17.04 3.36
N PHE A 8 7.51 15.85 3.26
CA PHE A 8 7.69 14.96 2.12
C PHE A 8 7.14 15.60 0.84
N LYS A 9 5.89 16.09 0.84
CA LYS A 9 5.24 16.75 -0.29
C LYS A 9 6.08 17.89 -0.84
N LEU A 10 6.50 18.83 0.03
CA LEU A 10 7.35 19.96 -0.36
C LEU A 10 8.67 19.52 -1.00
N THR A 11 9.25 18.41 -0.53
CA THR A 11 10.53 17.89 -1.05
C THR A 11 10.38 17.19 -2.40
N PHE A 12 9.31 16.40 -2.56
CA PHE A 12 9.18 15.43 -3.65
C PHE A 12 8.16 15.78 -4.73
N GLN A 13 7.31 16.80 -4.56
CA GLN A 13 6.31 17.19 -5.59
C GLN A 13 6.91 17.43 -6.99
N LYS A 14 8.17 17.91 -7.06
CA LYS A 14 8.88 18.13 -8.34
C LYS A 14 9.34 16.84 -9.03
N TYR A 15 9.19 15.69 -8.38
CA TYR A 15 9.50 14.36 -8.90
C TYR A 15 8.24 13.47 -8.94
N ALA A 16 7.06 14.08 -9.09
CA ALA A 16 5.75 13.41 -9.09
C ALA A 16 5.58 12.34 -10.19
N ASP A 17 6.51 12.27 -11.14
CA ASP A 17 6.58 11.25 -12.19
C ASP A 17 7.45 10.04 -11.82
N GLN A 18 8.16 10.06 -10.67
CA GLN A 18 9.17 9.05 -10.31
C GLN A 18 8.75 8.14 -9.14
N PHE A 19 7.62 8.43 -8.49
CA PHE A 19 7.09 7.62 -7.39
C PHE A 19 5.57 7.65 -7.37
N ILE A 20 4.96 6.79 -6.55
CA ILE A 20 3.52 6.76 -6.29
C ILE A 20 3.32 6.41 -4.81
N LEU A 21 2.51 7.19 -4.10
CA LEU A 21 2.09 6.86 -2.75
C LEU A 21 0.94 5.85 -2.75
N ILE A 22 1.03 4.89 -1.84
CA ILE A 22 0.02 3.86 -1.66
C ILE A 22 -0.33 3.73 -0.17
N GLY A 23 -0.92 2.58 0.20
CA GLY A 23 -0.90 2.14 1.58
C GLY A 23 -1.85 2.95 2.47
N GLY A 24 -1.45 3.22 3.72
CA GLY A 24 -2.33 3.90 4.68
C GLY A 24 -2.54 5.38 4.34
N THR A 25 -1.47 6.06 3.91
CA THR A 25 -1.50 7.51 3.60
C THR A 25 -2.44 7.81 2.44
N ALA A 26 -2.38 7.00 1.37
CA ALA A 26 -3.30 7.15 0.25
C ALA A 26 -4.77 6.87 0.66
N CYS A 27 -5.02 5.89 1.54
CA CYS A 27 -6.39 5.67 2.05
C CYS A 27 -6.92 6.86 2.86
N ASP A 28 -6.08 7.47 3.71
CA ASP A 28 -6.45 8.65 4.50
C ASP A 28 -6.88 9.81 3.59
N TYR A 29 -6.09 10.07 2.56
CA TYR A 29 -6.36 11.14 1.60
C TYR A 29 -7.67 10.93 0.83
N GLN A 30 -7.91 9.73 0.29
CA GLN A 30 -9.13 9.43 -0.48
C GLN A 30 -10.40 9.53 0.38
N MET A 31 -10.30 9.24 1.68
CA MET A 31 -11.42 9.34 2.62
C MET A 31 -11.69 10.80 3.01
N GLU A 32 -10.64 11.60 3.21
CA GLU A 32 -10.72 13.02 3.55
C GLU A 32 -11.45 13.83 2.45
N ASP A 33 -11.22 13.49 1.18
CA ASP A 33 -11.90 14.11 0.01
C ASP A 33 -13.44 14.05 0.09
N VAL A 34 -14.01 13.09 0.83
CA VAL A 34 -15.46 12.95 1.02
C VAL A 34 -15.89 13.20 2.46
N GLY A 35 -15.02 13.79 3.29
CA GLY A 35 -15.30 14.12 4.69
C GLY A 35 -15.39 12.91 5.62
N LEU A 36 -14.78 11.77 5.25
CA LEU A 36 -14.72 10.58 6.09
C LEU A 36 -13.35 10.45 6.77
N GLU A 37 -13.35 9.97 8.00
CA GLU A 37 -12.10 9.69 8.71
C GLU A 37 -11.54 8.30 8.35
N PHE A 38 -10.22 8.22 8.15
CA PHE A 38 -9.51 6.96 8.11
C PHE A 38 -8.75 6.70 9.42
N ARG A 39 -8.37 5.44 9.65
CA ARG A 39 -7.55 5.12 10.83
C ARG A 39 -6.18 5.81 10.71
N ALA A 40 -5.65 6.30 11.83
CA ALA A 40 -4.31 6.86 11.86
C ALA A 40 -3.27 5.87 11.29
N THR A 41 -2.39 6.38 10.44
CA THR A 41 -1.22 5.70 9.91
C THR A 41 0.01 6.57 10.14
N LYS A 42 1.15 5.92 10.33
CA LYS A 42 2.45 6.57 10.54
C LYS A 42 3.42 6.28 9.38
N ASP A 43 2.91 5.54 8.40
CA ASP A 43 3.67 4.83 7.40
C ASP A 43 3.47 5.57 6.07
N LEU A 44 4.60 5.94 5.44
CA LEU A 44 4.61 6.43 4.08
C LEU A 44 5.10 5.30 3.17
N ASP A 45 4.15 4.70 2.47
CA ASP A 45 4.38 3.58 1.56
C ASP A 45 4.57 4.13 0.13
N ILE A 46 5.74 3.92 -0.47
CA ILE A 46 6.17 4.55 -1.72
C ILE A 46 6.59 3.49 -2.73
N VAL A 47 5.95 3.47 -3.90
CA VAL A 47 6.39 2.67 -5.05
C VAL A 47 7.20 3.55 -5.98
N LEU A 48 8.39 3.12 -6.40
CA LEU A 48 9.21 3.85 -7.37
C LEU A 48 8.86 3.49 -8.80
N ILE A 49 8.74 4.51 -9.64
CA ILE A 49 8.58 4.34 -11.09
C ILE A 49 9.99 4.21 -11.69
N VAL A 50 10.49 2.98 -11.75
CA VAL A 50 11.90 2.70 -12.04
C VAL A 50 12.36 3.20 -13.41
N GLU A 51 11.44 3.28 -14.37
CA GLU A 51 11.70 3.78 -15.72
C GLU A 51 11.86 5.32 -15.78
N ALA A 52 11.37 6.04 -14.76
CA ALA A 52 11.42 7.50 -14.67
C ALA A 52 12.45 8.00 -13.63
N LEU A 53 13.10 7.10 -12.90
CA LEU A 53 14.05 7.47 -11.84
C LEU A 53 15.25 8.24 -12.38
N THR A 54 15.55 9.35 -11.72
CA THR A 54 16.69 10.22 -12.01
C THR A 54 17.73 10.17 -10.89
N PRO A 55 19.03 10.38 -11.17
CA PRO A 55 20.05 10.52 -10.13
C PRO A 55 19.73 11.63 -9.11
N GLN A 56 19.06 12.69 -9.57
CA GLN A 56 18.68 13.83 -8.74
C GLN A 56 17.57 13.48 -7.74
N PHE A 57 16.61 12.63 -8.12
CA PHE A 57 15.65 12.06 -7.18
C PHE A 57 16.34 11.19 -6.13
N VAL A 58 17.21 10.26 -6.56
CA VAL A 58 17.93 9.36 -5.66
C VAL A 58 18.77 10.14 -4.65
N LYS A 59 19.51 11.16 -5.11
CA LYS A 59 20.24 12.07 -4.23
C LYS A 59 19.31 12.78 -3.24
N THR A 60 18.20 13.34 -3.72
CA THR A 60 17.23 14.05 -2.87
C THR A 60 16.61 13.13 -1.82
N PHE A 61 16.33 11.88 -2.21
CA PHE A 61 15.83 10.86 -1.31
C PHE A 61 16.83 10.56 -0.19
N TRP A 62 18.10 10.30 -0.53
CA TRP A 62 19.12 10.07 0.49
C TRP A 62 19.37 11.29 1.38
N ASP A 63 19.36 12.51 0.82
CA ASP A 63 19.44 13.74 1.62
C ASP A 63 18.26 13.85 2.59
N PHE A 64 17.05 13.45 2.17
CA PHE A 64 15.87 13.42 3.03
C PHE A 64 16.01 12.40 4.17
N ILE A 65 16.50 11.19 3.88
CA ILE A 65 16.77 10.16 4.89
C ILE A 65 17.85 10.63 5.88
N LYS A 66 18.94 11.24 5.40
CA LYS A 66 20.01 11.80 6.25
C LYS A 66 19.50 12.90 7.16
N LYS A 67 18.70 13.84 6.63
CA LYS A 67 18.08 14.93 7.41
C LYS A 67 17.09 14.40 8.45
N GLY A 68 16.36 13.33 8.15
CA GLY A 68 15.46 12.67 9.11
C GLY A 68 16.20 11.97 10.25
N GLY A 69 17.46 11.60 10.04
CA GLY A 69 18.27 10.92 11.05
C GLY A 69 17.66 9.57 11.46
N TYR A 70 17.13 8.81 10.50
CA TYR A 70 16.50 7.50 10.76
C TYR A 70 17.49 6.55 11.43
N SER A 71 17.14 6.11 12.63
CA SER A 71 17.98 5.24 13.45
C SER A 71 17.94 3.78 13.02
N GLN A 72 16.85 3.36 12.36
CA GLN A 72 16.70 2.05 11.76
C GLN A 72 16.57 2.19 10.25
N ARG A 73 17.45 1.51 9.52
CA ARG A 73 17.53 1.52 8.05
C ARG A 73 17.73 0.08 7.62
N GLU A 74 16.75 -0.46 6.93
CA GLU A 74 16.69 -1.88 6.62
C GLU A 74 16.49 -2.07 5.11
N ARG A 75 17.05 -3.14 4.55
CA ARG A 75 16.86 -3.53 3.14
C ARG A 75 16.58 -5.02 3.02
N SER A 76 15.71 -5.39 2.09
CA SER A 76 15.43 -6.80 1.79
C SER A 76 16.63 -7.52 1.18
N SER A 77 16.77 -8.79 1.50
CA SER A 77 17.68 -9.75 0.89
C SER A 77 16.97 -10.51 -0.24
N GLY A 78 17.07 -10.02 -1.48
CA GLY A 78 16.41 -10.68 -2.61
C GLY A 78 16.66 -10.04 -3.97
N LYS A 79 16.04 -10.63 -5.01
CA LYS A 79 16.11 -10.13 -6.41
C LYS A 79 15.43 -8.77 -6.62
N LYS A 80 14.63 -8.31 -5.66
CA LYS A 80 13.83 -7.10 -5.73
C LYS A 80 14.13 -6.25 -4.49
N GLU A 81 14.05 -4.93 -4.64
CA GLU A 81 14.52 -3.99 -3.63
C GLU A 81 13.40 -3.40 -2.81
N PHE A 82 13.48 -3.59 -1.50
CA PHE A 82 12.63 -2.96 -0.52
C PHE A 82 13.51 -2.33 0.55
N PHE A 83 13.30 -1.04 0.82
CA PHE A 83 13.94 -0.32 1.92
C PHE A 83 12.89 0.08 2.96
N ARG A 84 13.28 -0.02 4.23
CA ARG A 84 12.49 0.46 5.36
C ARG A 84 13.33 1.39 6.23
N PHE A 85 12.80 2.57 6.50
CA PHE A 85 13.41 3.57 7.38
C PHE A 85 12.46 3.83 8.55
N LEU A 86 12.91 3.64 9.79
CA LEU A 86 12.09 3.86 10.98
C LEU A 86 12.77 4.76 12.00
N LYS A 87 11.95 5.35 12.88
CA LYS A 87 12.38 6.11 14.07
C LYS A 87 13.34 7.24 13.67
N PRO A 88 12.85 8.27 12.96
CA PRO A 88 13.63 9.46 12.69
C PRO A 88 13.98 10.17 14.00
N ASN A 89 15.18 10.75 14.07
CA ASN A 89 15.56 11.65 15.16
C ASN A 89 14.87 13.01 15.03
N ASP A 90 14.65 13.49 13.80
CA ASP A 90 13.84 14.67 13.53
C ASP A 90 12.38 14.26 13.32
N GLU A 91 11.55 14.46 14.36
CA GLU A 91 10.15 14.07 14.34
C GLU A 91 9.27 14.84 13.33
N SER A 92 9.80 15.88 12.67
CA SER A 92 9.10 16.51 11.54
C SER A 92 9.08 15.64 10.27
N HIS A 93 9.80 14.52 10.26
CA HIS A 93 9.75 13.52 9.20
C HIS A 93 8.73 12.40 9.49
N PRO A 94 8.28 11.66 8.46
CA PRO A 94 7.45 10.47 8.64
C PRO A 94 8.11 9.45 9.57
N PHE A 95 7.36 8.88 10.50
CA PHE A 95 7.90 7.92 11.47
C PHE A 95 8.45 6.65 10.79
N MET A 96 7.78 6.20 9.73
CA MET A 96 8.21 5.09 8.90
C MET A 96 8.08 5.44 7.42
N ILE A 97 9.11 5.11 6.64
CA ILE A 97 9.09 5.16 5.18
C ILE A 97 9.39 3.76 4.66
N GLU A 98 8.50 3.24 3.84
CA GLU A 98 8.64 1.99 3.09
C GLU A 98 8.80 2.33 1.61
N LEU A 99 9.89 1.89 0.98
CA LEU A 99 10.22 2.18 -0.41
C LEU A 99 10.34 0.90 -1.21
N PHE A 100 9.49 0.73 -2.22
CA PHE A 100 9.41 -0.47 -3.06
C PHE A 100 9.95 -0.19 -4.46
N ALA A 101 10.90 -1.01 -4.91
CA ALA A 101 11.49 -0.96 -6.25
C ALA A 101 11.46 -2.35 -6.89
N ARG A 102 10.87 -2.44 -8.10
CA ARG A 102 10.65 -3.71 -8.79
C ARG A 102 11.94 -4.39 -9.28
N LYS A 103 13.01 -3.62 -9.50
CA LYS A 103 14.34 -4.14 -9.87
C LYS A 103 15.33 -3.85 -8.75
N SER A 104 16.27 -4.78 -8.55
CA SER A 104 17.39 -4.56 -7.65
C SER A 104 18.49 -3.69 -8.27
N ASN A 105 19.34 -3.15 -7.41
CA ASN A 105 20.48 -2.30 -7.70
C ASN A 105 20.14 -1.01 -8.44
N LEU A 106 18.92 -0.48 -8.27
CA LEU A 106 18.54 0.81 -8.85
C LEU A 106 18.90 1.99 -7.95
N ILE A 107 18.95 1.74 -6.65
CA ILE A 107 19.28 2.75 -5.65
C ILE A 107 20.63 2.40 -5.05
N GLU A 108 21.68 3.06 -5.54
CA GLU A 108 22.99 2.99 -4.91
C GLU A 108 22.92 3.62 -3.52
N VAL A 109 23.34 2.85 -2.52
CA VAL A 109 23.40 3.29 -1.13
C VAL A 109 24.71 4.06 -0.94
N PRO A 110 24.68 5.32 -0.48
CA PRO A 110 25.88 6.08 -0.14
C PRO A 110 26.76 5.31 0.85
N GLU A 111 28.09 5.38 0.67
CA GLU A 111 29.07 4.66 1.50
C GLU A 111 28.96 4.98 3.00
N ASP A 112 28.48 6.18 3.34
CA ASP A 112 28.29 6.65 4.72
C ASP A 112 26.97 6.16 5.36
N ILE A 113 26.15 5.40 4.64
CA ILE A 113 24.88 4.86 5.12
C ILE A 113 25.00 3.35 5.38
N ILE A 114 24.95 2.99 6.66
CA ILE A 114 24.83 1.60 7.10
C ILE A 114 23.36 1.18 7.02
N ILE A 115 23.10 0.05 6.37
CA ILE A 115 21.78 -0.57 6.22
C ILE A 115 21.84 -2.00 6.72
N ALA A 116 20.93 -2.36 7.62
CA ALA A 116 20.78 -3.72 8.12
C ALA A 116 19.90 -4.56 7.17
N PRO A 117 20.05 -5.89 7.12
CA PRO A 117 19.07 -6.73 6.47
C PRO A 117 17.73 -6.67 7.22
N ILE A 118 16.62 -6.69 6.50
CA ILE A 118 15.30 -6.86 7.13
C ILE A 118 15.22 -8.28 7.71
N PRO A 119 14.78 -8.46 8.98
CA PRO A 119 14.60 -9.79 9.53
C PRO A 119 13.66 -10.63 8.66
N THR A 120 13.98 -11.89 8.40
CA THR A 120 13.18 -12.76 7.51
C THR A 120 11.71 -12.90 7.93
N SER A 121 11.39 -12.72 9.21
CA SER A 121 10.00 -12.66 9.70
C SER A 121 9.22 -11.44 9.19
N ASP A 122 9.93 -10.36 8.89
CA ASP A 122 9.42 -9.01 8.60
C ASP A 122 9.69 -8.60 7.13
N GLU A 123 10.55 -9.36 6.44
CA GLU A 123 11.00 -9.17 5.05
C GLU A 123 9.85 -9.34 4.05
N VAL A 124 8.95 -10.27 4.36
CA VAL A 124 7.68 -10.43 3.66
C VAL A 124 6.63 -9.54 4.33
N SER A 125 6.82 -8.22 4.30
CA SER A 125 5.72 -7.28 4.58
C SER A 125 4.56 -7.58 3.60
N SER A 126 3.31 -7.43 4.07
CA SER A 126 2.14 -7.75 3.26
C SER A 126 2.06 -6.96 1.95
N LEU A 127 2.70 -5.79 1.89
CA LEU A 127 2.74 -4.92 0.71
C LEU A 127 3.99 -5.16 -0.15
N SER A 128 5.14 -5.48 0.47
CA SER A 128 6.39 -5.74 -0.26
C SER A 128 6.29 -6.95 -1.19
N ALA A 129 5.54 -7.99 -0.82
CA ALA A 129 5.40 -9.18 -1.67
C ALA A 129 4.64 -8.92 -2.99
N ILE A 130 3.76 -7.90 -3.02
CA ILE A 130 2.71 -7.73 -4.04
C ILE A 130 3.11 -6.72 -5.11
N LEU A 131 3.58 -5.54 -4.69
CA LEU A 131 3.93 -4.39 -5.56
C LEU A 131 5.14 -4.65 -6.46
N LEU A 132 5.66 -5.86 -6.34
CA LEU A 132 6.84 -6.36 -6.97
C LEU A 132 6.49 -7.31 -8.12
N ASP A 133 5.23 -7.72 -8.29
CA ASP A 133 4.72 -8.39 -9.49
C ASP A 133 4.46 -7.37 -10.62
N ASP A 134 4.74 -7.74 -11.87
CA ASP A 134 4.61 -6.82 -13.00
C ASP A 134 3.15 -6.38 -13.23
N ASN A 135 2.16 -7.26 -13.02
CA ASN A 135 0.75 -6.89 -13.19
C ASN A 135 0.31 -5.87 -12.14
N TYR A 136 0.73 -6.04 -10.88
CA TYR A 136 0.43 -5.08 -9.81
C TYR A 136 1.18 -3.76 -10.01
N TYR A 137 2.43 -3.81 -10.47
CA TYR A 137 3.21 -2.61 -10.76
C TYR A 137 2.57 -1.78 -11.89
N ASP A 138 2.18 -2.42 -12.98
CA ASP A 138 1.52 -1.76 -14.10
C ASP A 138 0.16 -1.19 -13.67
N PHE A 139 -0.63 -1.96 -12.93
CA PHE A 139 -1.90 -1.50 -12.40
C PHE A 139 -1.75 -0.31 -11.44
N VAL A 140 -0.76 -0.32 -10.55
CA VAL A 140 -0.46 0.82 -9.65
C VAL A 140 -0.10 2.08 -10.46
N LYS A 141 0.66 1.95 -11.55
CA LYS A 141 0.97 3.08 -12.43
C LYS A 141 -0.28 3.59 -13.13
N GLU A 142 -1.09 2.73 -13.70
CA GLU A 142 -2.30 3.09 -14.45
C GLU A 142 -3.34 3.76 -13.56
N HIS A 143 -3.47 3.28 -12.33
CA HIS A 143 -4.43 3.75 -11.33
C HIS A 143 -3.91 4.85 -10.40
N ARG A 144 -2.90 5.61 -10.86
CA ARG A 144 -2.38 6.76 -10.12
C ARG A 144 -3.13 8.04 -10.50
N ASN A 145 -3.44 8.84 -9.50
CA ASN A 145 -3.96 10.20 -9.64
C ASN A 145 -3.05 11.19 -8.95
N ILE A 146 -2.86 12.37 -9.55
CA ILE A 146 -2.13 13.45 -8.89
C ILE A 146 -3.11 14.17 -7.96
N ARG A 147 -2.80 14.15 -6.67
CA ARG A 147 -3.51 14.89 -5.64
C ARG A 147 -2.54 15.86 -5.00
N ASP A 148 -2.84 17.15 -5.05
CA ASP A 148 -1.99 18.15 -4.40
C ASP A 148 -0.52 18.12 -4.88
N GLY A 149 -0.29 17.78 -6.15
CA GLY A 149 1.05 17.63 -6.73
C GLY A 149 1.77 16.33 -6.34
N ILE A 150 1.10 15.42 -5.63
CA ILE A 150 1.64 14.13 -5.21
C ILE A 150 0.87 12.99 -5.88
N PRO A 151 1.56 12.06 -6.58
CA PRO A 151 0.93 10.90 -7.20
C PRO A 151 0.51 9.90 -6.12
N MET A 152 -0.75 9.51 -6.11
CA MET A 152 -1.28 8.47 -5.22
C MET A 152 -2.22 7.54 -5.99
N VAL A 153 -2.32 6.28 -5.57
CA VAL A 153 -3.29 5.34 -6.17
C VAL A 153 -4.74 5.69 -5.83
N ASP A 154 -5.66 5.33 -6.73
CA ASP A 154 -7.10 5.44 -6.55
C ASP A 154 -7.69 4.40 -5.58
N THR A 155 -9.00 4.51 -5.34
CA THR A 155 -9.73 3.65 -4.40
C THR A 155 -9.71 2.18 -4.84
N GLU A 156 -9.90 1.92 -6.12
CA GLU A 156 -9.95 0.59 -6.71
C GLU A 156 -8.62 -0.14 -6.51
N CYS A 157 -7.51 0.54 -6.81
CA CYS A 157 -6.17 0.03 -6.56
C CYS A 157 -5.89 -0.17 -5.08
N LEU A 158 -6.33 0.75 -4.21
CA LEU A 158 -6.20 0.56 -2.76
C LEU A 158 -6.95 -0.68 -2.26
N ILE A 159 -8.17 -0.91 -2.71
CA ILE A 159 -8.95 -2.11 -2.35
C ILE A 159 -8.21 -3.37 -2.79
N LEU A 160 -7.71 -3.39 -4.03
CA LEU A 160 -6.98 -4.52 -4.60
C LEU A 160 -5.69 -4.83 -3.81
N LEU A 161 -4.89 -3.81 -3.50
CA LEU A 161 -3.68 -3.96 -2.68
C LEU A 161 -4.00 -4.44 -1.26
N LYS A 162 -5.10 -3.97 -0.66
CA LYS A 162 -5.54 -4.40 0.68
C LYS A 162 -6.07 -5.84 0.67
N ALA A 163 -6.79 -6.25 -0.39
CA ALA A 163 -7.29 -7.60 -0.58
C ALA A 163 -6.15 -8.61 -0.65
N ASN A 164 -5.14 -8.33 -1.48
CA ASN A 164 -3.98 -9.20 -1.57
C ASN A 164 -3.16 -9.18 -0.26
N ALA A 165 -2.93 -8.01 0.34
CA ALA A 165 -2.22 -7.93 1.63
C ALA A 165 -2.92 -8.75 2.74
N TRP A 166 -4.25 -8.78 2.76
CA TRP A 166 -5.03 -9.63 3.64
C TRP A 166 -4.85 -11.12 3.34
N MET A 167 -4.89 -11.52 2.06
CA MET A 167 -4.66 -12.90 1.63
C MET A 167 -3.27 -13.39 2.05
N ASN A 168 -2.23 -12.62 1.73
CA ASN A 168 -0.84 -12.96 2.02
C ASN A 168 -0.62 -13.18 3.53
N LEU A 169 -1.06 -12.23 4.36
CA LEU A 169 -0.90 -12.36 5.82
C LEU A 169 -1.71 -13.52 6.41
N SER A 170 -2.90 -13.78 5.87
CA SER A 170 -3.74 -14.88 6.33
C SER A 170 -3.12 -16.24 6.01
N GLU A 171 -2.56 -16.40 4.82
CA GLU A 171 -1.86 -17.64 4.42
C GLU A 171 -0.57 -17.86 5.21
N ARG A 172 0.22 -16.80 5.42
CA ARG A 172 1.41 -16.86 6.30
C ARG A 172 1.06 -17.32 7.70
N LYS A 173 -0.01 -16.76 8.27
CA LYS A 173 -0.51 -17.17 9.58
C LYS A 173 -0.93 -18.64 9.58
N ASN A 174 -1.59 -19.11 8.53
CA ASN A 174 -1.99 -20.52 8.39
C ASN A 174 -0.80 -21.48 8.24
N ARG A 175 0.33 -21.02 7.69
CA ARG A 175 1.60 -21.75 7.66
C ARG A 175 2.36 -21.74 8.99
N GLY A 176 1.81 -21.12 10.03
CA GLY A 176 2.43 -21.03 11.36
C GLY A 176 3.48 -19.92 11.50
N GLU A 177 3.58 -19.00 10.53
CA GLU A 177 4.47 -17.84 10.64
C GLU A 177 3.97 -16.86 11.71
N LYS A 178 4.90 -16.12 12.33
CA LYS A 178 4.58 -15.12 13.37
C LYS A 178 3.93 -13.88 12.75
N VAL A 179 2.62 -13.93 12.50
CA VAL A 179 1.81 -12.81 12.00
C VAL A 179 0.90 -12.26 13.10
N LYS A 180 0.94 -10.95 13.32
CA LYS A 180 0.05 -10.29 14.29
C LYS A 180 -1.37 -10.22 13.71
N GLY A 181 -2.35 -10.77 14.41
CA GLY A 181 -3.75 -10.78 13.95
C GLY A 181 -4.34 -9.39 13.67
N ARG A 182 -3.84 -8.35 14.36
CA ARG A 182 -4.22 -6.95 14.10
C ARG A 182 -3.86 -6.48 12.68
N ASP A 183 -2.75 -6.98 12.13
CA ASP A 183 -2.27 -6.59 10.80
C ASP A 183 -3.09 -7.25 9.69
N ILE A 184 -3.65 -8.44 9.93
CA ILE A 184 -4.67 -9.03 9.06
C ILE A 184 -5.99 -8.23 9.19
N LYS A 185 -6.44 -7.99 10.43
CA LYS A 185 -7.72 -7.31 10.69
C LYS A 185 -7.79 -5.92 10.07
N LYS A 186 -6.70 -5.14 10.12
CA LYS A 186 -6.68 -3.77 9.56
C LYS A 186 -6.99 -3.78 8.05
N HIS A 187 -6.36 -4.63 7.26
CA HIS A 187 -6.58 -4.68 5.81
C HIS A 187 -8.02 -5.07 5.46
N LYS A 188 -8.56 -6.07 6.16
CA LYS A 188 -9.98 -6.46 6.04
C LYS A 188 -10.93 -5.28 6.30
N CYS A 189 -10.69 -4.52 7.37
CA CYS A 189 -11.54 -3.39 7.72
C CYS A 189 -11.33 -2.19 6.77
N ASP A 190 -10.12 -1.99 6.27
CA ASP A 190 -9.81 -0.90 5.33
C ASP A 190 -10.57 -1.10 3.99
N ILE A 191 -10.75 -2.34 3.52
CA ILE A 191 -11.59 -2.64 2.35
C ILE A 191 -13.04 -2.17 2.55
N ILE A 192 -13.61 -2.40 3.74
CA ILE A 192 -14.98 -1.95 4.06
C ILE A 192 -15.05 -0.41 4.09
N ARG A 193 -14.02 0.27 4.62
CA ARG A 193 -13.97 1.73 4.63
C ARG A 193 -13.93 2.30 3.21
N LEU A 194 -13.02 1.77 2.39
CA LEU A 194 -12.80 2.21 1.01
C LEU A 194 -14.01 1.94 0.10
N TYR A 195 -14.81 0.91 0.40
CA TYR A 195 -16.05 0.62 -0.32
C TYR A 195 -17.02 1.81 -0.39
N GLN A 196 -17.01 2.69 0.62
CA GLN A 196 -17.84 3.89 0.65
C GLN A 196 -17.49 4.88 -0.46
N LEU A 197 -16.25 4.82 -0.96
CA LEU A 197 -15.73 5.71 -2.00
C LEU A 197 -16.02 5.18 -3.40
N LEU A 198 -16.41 3.91 -3.54
CA LEU A 198 -16.78 3.35 -4.84
C LEU A 198 -18.06 4.05 -5.35
N PRO A 199 -18.09 4.52 -6.61
CA PRO A 199 -19.29 5.05 -7.24
C PRO A 199 -20.44 4.02 -7.29
N ALA A 200 -21.69 4.47 -7.12
CA ALA A 200 -22.85 3.57 -7.08
C ALA A 200 -23.07 2.78 -8.38
N GLY A 201 -22.76 3.37 -9.54
CA GLY A 201 -22.87 2.75 -10.86
C GLY A 201 -21.52 2.53 -11.56
N GLY A 202 -20.42 2.53 -10.82
CA GLY A 202 -19.09 2.26 -11.37
C GLY A 202 -18.80 0.77 -11.50
N SER A 203 -17.81 0.45 -12.32
CA SER A 203 -17.14 -0.84 -12.35
C SER A 203 -15.72 -0.65 -12.90
N ILE A 204 -14.89 -1.66 -12.71
CA ILE A 204 -13.51 -1.69 -13.20
C ILE A 204 -13.19 -3.05 -13.81
N GLU A 205 -12.57 -3.04 -14.98
CA GLU A 205 -11.99 -4.24 -15.58
C GLU A 205 -10.61 -4.50 -14.99
N LEU A 206 -10.38 -5.73 -14.56
CA LEU A 206 -9.10 -6.16 -14.03
C LEU A 206 -8.35 -7.02 -15.05
N PRO A 207 -7.02 -6.87 -15.19
CA PRO A 207 -6.19 -7.85 -15.88
C PRO A 207 -6.42 -9.26 -15.28
N ASN A 208 -6.37 -10.30 -16.13
CA ASN A 208 -6.69 -11.69 -15.72
C ASN A 208 -5.96 -12.15 -14.46
N ALA A 209 -4.69 -11.79 -14.29
CA ALA A 209 -3.92 -12.14 -13.09
C ALA A 209 -4.53 -11.53 -11.82
N LEU A 210 -4.85 -10.24 -11.87
CA LEU A 210 -5.45 -9.50 -10.75
C LEU A 210 -6.90 -9.94 -10.50
N LEU A 211 -7.65 -10.25 -11.55
CA LEU A 211 -8.99 -10.80 -11.48
C LEU A 211 -8.99 -12.14 -10.74
N ASN A 212 -8.06 -13.04 -11.06
CA ASN A 212 -7.92 -14.34 -10.39
C ASN A 212 -7.59 -14.17 -8.90
N ASP A 213 -6.66 -13.26 -8.57
CA ASP A 213 -6.33 -12.95 -7.18
C ASP A 213 -7.55 -12.41 -6.41
N MET A 214 -8.33 -11.52 -7.02
CA MET A 214 -9.54 -10.96 -6.42
C MET A 214 -10.66 -11.99 -6.26
N ASN A 215 -10.80 -12.94 -7.19
CA ASN A 215 -11.71 -14.07 -7.03
C ASN A 215 -11.29 -14.97 -5.85
N ASN A 216 -10.00 -15.31 -5.76
CA ASN A 216 -9.47 -16.11 -4.64
C ASN A 216 -9.62 -15.40 -3.30
N PHE A 217 -9.38 -14.08 -3.27
CA PHE A 217 -9.66 -13.24 -2.13
C PHE A 217 -11.13 -13.35 -1.72
N MET A 218 -12.04 -13.17 -2.68
CA MET A 218 -13.47 -13.14 -2.40
C MET A 218 -13.95 -14.45 -1.78
N VAL A 219 -13.53 -15.61 -2.30
CA VAL A 219 -13.88 -16.93 -1.74
C VAL A 219 -13.57 -17.02 -0.24
N LYS A 220 -12.38 -16.56 0.18
CA LYS A 220 -12.00 -16.58 1.61
C LYS A 220 -12.67 -15.46 2.40
N TYR A 221 -12.80 -14.28 1.81
CA TYR A 221 -13.40 -13.11 2.45
C TYR A 221 -14.87 -13.36 2.82
N GLU A 222 -15.64 -14.03 1.94
CA GLU A 222 -17.04 -14.37 2.21
C GLU A 222 -17.23 -15.30 3.42
N GLN A 223 -16.24 -16.13 3.74
CA GLN A 223 -16.27 -17.05 4.87
C GLN A 223 -16.02 -16.35 6.23
N GLU A 224 -15.56 -15.10 6.23
CA GLU A 224 -15.28 -14.36 7.46
C GLU A 224 -16.59 -14.03 8.21
N SER A 225 -16.80 -14.67 9.36
CA SER A 225 -18.02 -14.54 10.16
C SER A 225 -18.22 -13.15 10.80
N ASN A 226 -17.14 -12.40 10.97
CA ASN A 226 -17.13 -11.08 11.61
C ASN A 226 -17.03 -9.90 10.62
N LEU A 227 -17.38 -10.13 9.34
CA LEU A 227 -17.56 -9.03 8.39
C LEU A 227 -18.82 -8.25 8.73
N ASN A 228 -18.63 -7.06 9.27
CA ASN A 228 -19.71 -6.16 9.65
C ASN A 228 -19.56 -4.79 8.97
N PRO A 229 -20.17 -4.60 7.78
CA PRO A 229 -20.09 -3.33 7.06
C PRO A 229 -20.60 -2.12 7.86
N SER A 230 -21.67 -2.31 8.64
CA SER A 230 -22.32 -1.22 9.40
C SER A 230 -21.41 -0.62 10.47
N GLN A 231 -20.41 -1.36 10.97
CA GLN A 231 -19.41 -0.84 11.90
C GLN A 231 -18.62 0.34 11.32
N PHE A 232 -18.57 0.48 9.99
CA PHE A 232 -17.81 1.50 9.29
C PHE A 232 -18.69 2.46 8.47
N GLY A 233 -19.98 2.58 8.81
CA GLY A 233 -20.90 3.48 8.11
C GLY A 233 -21.49 2.91 6.81
N VAL A 234 -21.12 1.67 6.43
CA VAL A 234 -21.71 0.99 5.28
C VAL A 234 -23.01 0.32 5.69
N ASN A 235 -24.14 1.00 5.46
CA ASN A 235 -25.48 0.53 5.80
C ASN A 235 -26.01 -0.54 4.83
N LEU A 236 -25.29 -1.66 4.71
CA LEU A 236 -25.66 -2.82 3.90
C LEU A 236 -25.51 -4.10 4.70
N SER A 237 -26.33 -5.10 4.37
CA SER A 237 -26.08 -6.46 4.82
C SER A 237 -24.73 -6.95 4.28
N LYS A 238 -24.10 -7.89 4.99
CA LYS A 238 -22.88 -8.56 4.51
C LYS A 238 -23.06 -9.07 3.07
N GLU A 239 -24.20 -9.68 2.78
CA GLU A 239 -24.52 -10.22 1.44
C GLU A 239 -24.55 -9.11 0.37
N ASN A 240 -25.24 -8.00 0.61
CA ASN A 240 -25.33 -6.91 -0.37
C ASN A 240 -24.00 -6.18 -0.57
N PHE A 241 -23.21 -6.03 0.51
CA PHE A 241 -21.86 -5.51 0.44
C PHE A 241 -20.97 -6.37 -0.46
N LEU A 242 -20.94 -7.69 -0.22
CA LEU A 242 -20.17 -8.65 -1.01
C LEU A 242 -20.66 -8.71 -2.46
N LYS A 243 -21.97 -8.75 -2.69
CA LYS A 243 -22.57 -8.76 -4.03
C LYS A 243 -22.16 -7.53 -4.83
N ARG A 244 -22.19 -6.33 -4.23
CA ARG A 244 -21.76 -5.11 -4.93
C ARG A 244 -20.26 -5.13 -5.22
N LEU A 245 -19.42 -5.58 -4.27
CA LEU A 245 -17.97 -5.74 -4.55
C LEU A 245 -17.72 -6.69 -5.71
N LYS A 246 -18.38 -7.86 -5.73
CA LYS A 246 -18.29 -8.80 -6.85
C LYS A 246 -18.69 -8.16 -8.17
N ASN A 247 -19.82 -7.45 -8.19
CA ASN A 247 -20.29 -6.77 -9.40
C ASN A 247 -19.34 -5.64 -9.83
N TYR A 248 -18.78 -4.88 -8.90
CA TYR A 248 -17.90 -3.73 -9.21
C TYR A 248 -16.60 -4.18 -9.89
N PHE A 249 -16.02 -5.29 -9.42
CA PHE A 249 -14.76 -5.84 -9.92
C PHE A 249 -14.95 -7.00 -10.93
N HIS A 250 -16.17 -7.19 -11.45
CA HIS A 250 -16.53 -8.27 -12.39
C HIS A 250 -16.09 -9.67 -11.94
N LEU A 251 -16.22 -9.96 -10.64
CA LEU A 251 -15.81 -11.25 -10.06
C LEU A 251 -16.84 -12.34 -10.39
N VAL A 252 -16.33 -13.51 -10.79
CA VAL A 252 -17.15 -14.65 -11.21
C VAL A 252 -17.68 -15.35 -9.96
N LYS A 253 -18.95 -15.78 -9.98
CA LYS A 253 -19.42 -16.79 -9.02
C LYS A 253 -18.76 -18.11 -9.40
N GLN A 254 -17.87 -18.63 -8.56
CA GLN A 254 -17.55 -20.05 -8.64
C GLN A 254 -18.83 -20.81 -8.29
N GLU A 255 -19.37 -21.54 -9.26
CA GLU A 255 -20.48 -22.48 -9.08
C GLU A 255 -20.10 -23.63 -8.13
#